data_AF-W7F927-F1
#
_entry.id   AF-W7F927-F1
#
_cell.length_a   1.000
_cell.length_b   1.000
_cell.length_c   1.000
_cell.angle_alpha   90.00
_cell.angle_beta   90.00
_cell.angle_gamma   90.00
#
_symmetry.space_group_name_H-M   'P 1'
#
loop_
_entity.id
_entity.type
_entity.pdbx_description
1 polymer ?
#
loop_
_entity_poly.entity_id
_entity_poly.type
_entity_poly.pdbx_seq_one_letter_code
_entity_poly.pdbx_strand_id
1 'polypeptide(L)'
;MGCTVSNLKCVTNVAGLASLVISLFPKLIIKNPQVLRPLLNVSWGYLFGSTFWLCFFSEVGLLRSLKNMKGVPLPESASEAKKLLEEMKNSEGDFNRRSLDFQYFFSLATLFSGILLLSTVKLANHNLQLRLSSSVVVITSLLNSLYLHNKVHNLKSKKESLYNDFIANPKNEKTVADLKKNKKEFHIFHGLSVLSLYVSFFGLTPYIFT
;
A
#
# COMPACT_ATOMS: atom_id res chain seq x y z
N MET A 1 16.63 12.04 4.62
CA MET A 1 15.35 11.65 3.97
C MET A 1 14.40 10.85 4.87
N GLY A 2 14.88 9.94 5.75
CA GLY A 2 13.99 9.12 6.59
C GLY A 2 13.04 9.88 7.53
N CYS A 3 13.49 10.99 8.14
CA CYS A 3 12.65 11.82 9.02
C CYS A 3 11.50 12.50 8.25
N THR A 4 11.75 12.97 7.03
CA THR A 4 10.74 13.62 6.18
C THR A 4 9.63 12.64 5.77
N VAL A 5 9.98 11.41 5.37
CA VAL A 5 9.00 10.38 5.00
C VAL A 5 8.18 9.93 6.21
N SER A 6 8.84 9.77 7.37
CA SER A 6 8.17 9.41 8.61
C SER A 6 7.16 10.49 9.05
N ASN A 7 7.55 11.76 9.01
CA ASN A 7 6.67 12.88 9.34
C ASN A 7 5.50 12.99 8.36
N LEU A 8 5.77 12.87 7.05
CA LEU A 8 4.71 12.88 6.04
C LEU A 8 3.68 11.79 6.34
N LYS A 9 4.15 10.55 6.52
CA LYS A 9 3.28 9.40 6.82
C LYS A 9 2.46 9.61 8.09
N CYS A 10 3.07 10.15 9.14
CA CYS A 10 2.36 10.47 10.38
C CYS A 10 1.23 11.47 10.11
N VAL A 11 1.55 12.61 9.48
CA VAL A 11 0.58 13.67 9.16
C VAL A 11 -0.54 13.15 8.27
N THR A 12 -0.22 12.43 7.19
CA THR A 12 -1.24 11.92 6.28
C THR A 12 -2.13 10.86 6.93
N ASN A 13 -1.58 10.01 7.80
CA ASN A 13 -2.38 9.01 8.52
C ASN A 13 -3.30 9.66 9.57
N VAL A 14 -2.81 10.65 10.30
CA VAL A 14 -3.64 11.45 11.22
C VAL A 14 -4.75 12.15 10.44
N ALA A 15 -4.43 12.77 9.31
CA ALA A 15 -5.41 13.42 8.44
C ALA A 15 -6.45 12.42 7.90
N GLY A 16 -6.01 11.24 7.45
CA GLY A 16 -6.90 10.18 6.97
C GLY A 16 -7.85 9.67 8.07
N LEU A 17 -7.32 9.36 9.25
CA LEU A 17 -8.15 8.94 10.40
C LEU A 17 -9.11 10.04 10.84
N ALA A 18 -8.63 11.29 10.96
CA ALA A 18 -9.46 12.43 11.29
C ALA A 18 -10.57 12.64 10.25
N SER A 19 -10.28 12.45 8.95
CA SER A 19 -11.28 12.57 7.90
C SER A 19 -12.42 11.55 8.04
N LEU A 20 -12.12 10.30 8.43
CA LEU A 20 -13.14 9.29 8.72
C LEU A 20 -14.03 9.73 9.88
N VAL A 21 -13.44 10.21 10.98
CA VAL A 21 -14.19 10.67 12.16
C VAL A 21 -15.06 11.88 11.82
N ILE A 22 -14.48 12.90 11.17
CA ILE A 22 -15.17 14.13 10.80
C ILE A 22 -16.29 13.86 9.78
N SER A 23 -16.14 12.86 8.90
CA SER A 23 -17.16 12.49 7.92
C SER A 23 -18.48 12.04 8.56
N LEU A 24 -18.45 11.55 9.80
CA LEU A 24 -19.65 11.20 10.57
C LEU A 24 -20.41 12.43 11.06
N PHE A 25 -19.78 13.61 11.05
CA PHE A 25 -20.36 14.87 11.49
C PHE A 25 -20.29 15.95 10.39
N PRO A 26 -21.08 15.84 9.30
CA PRO A 26 -21.00 16.73 8.14
C PRO A 26 -21.22 18.22 8.46
N LYS A 27 -21.83 18.52 9.62
CA LYS A 27 -22.04 19.89 10.13
C LYS A 27 -20.72 20.59 10.48
N LEU A 28 -19.68 19.85 10.87
CA LEU A 28 -18.35 20.38 11.21
C LEU A 28 -17.53 20.77 9.96
N ILE A 29 -17.90 20.28 8.78
CA ILE A 29 -17.19 20.55 7.53
C ILE A 29 -17.64 21.91 6.97
N ILE A 30 -16.68 22.77 6.62
CA ILE A 30 -16.93 24.09 6.03
C ILE A 30 -17.82 23.94 4.79
N LYS A 31 -18.88 24.76 4.69
CA LYS A 31 -19.77 24.78 3.51
C LYS A 31 -19.30 25.85 2.52
N ASN A 32 -18.22 25.57 1.79
CA ASN A 32 -17.75 26.44 0.70
C ASN A 32 -17.61 25.65 -0.61
N PRO A 33 -18.63 25.64 -1.48
CA PRO A 33 -18.59 24.91 -2.75
C PRO A 33 -17.48 25.36 -3.70
N GLN A 34 -17.05 26.63 -3.66
CA GLN A 34 -15.98 27.15 -4.51
C GLN A 34 -14.62 26.55 -4.16
N VAL A 35 -14.43 26.12 -2.91
CA VAL A 35 -13.21 25.45 -2.45
C VAL A 35 -13.34 23.93 -2.57
N LEU A 36 -14.49 23.37 -2.17
CA LEU A 36 -14.68 21.93 -2.10
C LEU A 36 -14.73 21.26 -3.48
N ARG A 37 -15.29 21.91 -4.51
CA ARG A 37 -15.37 21.32 -5.85
C ARG A 37 -13.98 21.14 -6.50
N PRO A 38 -13.09 22.15 -6.50
CA PRO A 38 -11.71 21.96 -6.93
C PRO A 38 -10.99 20.87 -6.13
N LEU A 39 -11.14 20.85 -4.81
CA LEU A 39 -10.52 19.83 -3.95
C LEU A 39 -11.02 18.42 -4.29
N LEU A 40 -12.31 18.24 -4.51
CA LEU A 40 -12.90 16.98 -4.97
C LEU A 40 -12.28 16.54 -6.29
N ASN A 41 -12.24 17.42 -7.29
CA ASN A 41 -11.75 17.09 -8.63
C ASN A 41 -10.26 16.77 -8.65
N VAL A 42 -9.44 17.57 -7.96
CA VAL A 42 -7.99 17.33 -7.86
C VAL A 42 -7.71 16.03 -7.11
N SER A 43 -8.41 15.80 -6.00
CA SER A 43 -8.22 14.58 -5.20
C SER A 43 -8.63 13.34 -5.98
N TRP A 44 -9.81 13.38 -6.61
CA TRP A 44 -10.26 12.28 -7.46
C TRP A 44 -9.31 12.04 -8.63
N GLY A 45 -8.94 13.09 -9.38
CA GLY A 45 -8.05 12.96 -10.54
C GLY A 45 -6.68 12.41 -10.17
N TYR A 46 -6.09 12.90 -9.07
CA TYR A 46 -4.84 12.36 -8.54
C TYR A 46 -4.98 10.89 -8.15
N LEU A 47 -5.99 10.53 -7.37
CA LEU A 47 -6.19 9.16 -6.90
C LEU A 47 -6.46 8.21 -8.06
N PHE A 48 -7.34 8.60 -9.00
CA PHE A 48 -7.69 7.78 -10.15
C PHE A 48 -6.47 7.57 -11.04
N GLY A 49 -5.79 8.64 -11.45
CA GLY A 49 -4.61 8.56 -12.31
C GLY A 49 -3.47 7.78 -11.67
N SER A 50 -3.12 8.09 -10.42
CA SER A 50 -2.01 7.41 -9.72
C SER A 50 -2.32 5.94 -9.43
N THR A 51 -3.55 5.61 -9.04
CA THR A 51 -3.96 4.22 -8.79
C THR A 51 -4.07 3.44 -10.09
N PHE A 52 -4.61 4.04 -11.16
CA PHE A 52 -4.63 3.43 -12.50
C PHE A 52 -3.21 3.10 -12.97
N TRP A 53 -2.28 4.05 -12.85
CA TRP A 53 -0.89 3.83 -13.20
C TRP A 53 -0.26 2.71 -12.36
N LEU A 54 -0.56 2.66 -11.07
CA LEU A 54 -0.04 1.62 -10.17
C LEU A 54 -0.67 0.23 -10.39
N CYS A 55 -1.93 0.16 -10.81
CA CYS A 55 -2.65 -1.09 -11.06
C CYS A 55 -2.30 -1.71 -12.42
N PHE A 56 -2.16 -0.89 -13.47
CA PHE A 56 -2.04 -1.37 -14.85
C PHE A 56 -0.62 -1.26 -15.42
N PHE A 57 0.14 -0.25 -15.00
CA PHE A 57 1.48 0.02 -15.56
C PHE A 57 2.61 -0.29 -14.58
N SER A 58 2.30 -0.49 -13.30
CA SER A 58 3.22 -1.02 -12.30
C SER A 58 3.29 -2.57 -12.31
N GLU A 59 3.28 -3.16 -13.51
CA GLU A 59 3.99 -4.42 -13.76
C GLU A 59 5.48 -4.36 -13.33
N VAL A 60 5.98 -3.20 -12.92
CA VAL A 60 7.35 -2.93 -12.46
C VAL A 60 7.52 -3.03 -10.92
N GLY A 61 6.43 -3.09 -10.14
CA GLY A 61 6.47 -2.94 -8.67
C GLY A 61 5.84 -4.09 -7.85
N LEU A 62 4.59 -3.91 -7.39
CA LEU A 62 3.88 -4.89 -6.55
C LEU A 62 3.62 -6.21 -7.32
N LEU A 63 3.02 -6.15 -8.52
CA LEU A 63 2.68 -7.37 -9.27
C LEU A 63 3.93 -8.20 -9.64
N ARG A 64 5.05 -7.55 -9.95
CA ARG A 64 6.34 -8.21 -10.21
C ARG A 64 6.92 -8.85 -8.96
N SER A 65 6.82 -8.21 -7.79
CA SER A 65 7.28 -8.82 -6.53
C SER A 65 6.57 -10.13 -6.25
N LEU A 66 5.27 -10.23 -6.59
CA LEU A 66 4.50 -11.45 -6.43
C LEU A 66 4.92 -12.52 -7.45
N LYS A 67 5.13 -12.14 -8.73
CA LYS A 67 5.60 -13.04 -9.80
C LYS A 67 7.02 -13.56 -9.54
N ASN A 68 7.94 -12.68 -9.14
CA ASN A 68 9.33 -13.02 -8.83
C ASN A 68 9.40 -13.94 -7.60
N MET A 69 8.67 -13.67 -6.51
CA MET A 69 8.74 -14.51 -5.30
C MET A 69 8.01 -15.85 -5.42
N LYS A 70 6.96 -15.95 -6.23
CA LYS A 70 6.25 -17.23 -6.44
C LYS A 70 7.17 -18.26 -7.10
N GLY A 71 8.12 -17.81 -7.91
CA GLY A 71 9.09 -18.65 -8.62
C GLY A 71 10.35 -19.03 -7.83
N VAL A 72 10.67 -18.39 -6.69
CA VAL A 72 11.88 -18.73 -5.93
C VAL A 72 11.64 -20.01 -5.12
N PRO A 73 12.31 -21.14 -5.44
CA PRO A 73 12.21 -22.36 -4.66
C PRO A 73 12.79 -22.16 -3.26
N LEU A 74 12.44 -23.04 -2.32
CA LEU A 74 13.14 -23.09 -1.04
C LEU A 74 14.54 -23.63 -1.30
N PRO A 75 15.61 -23.03 -0.74
CA PRO A 75 16.95 -23.54 -0.94
C PRO A 75 17.08 -24.93 -0.29
N GLU A 76 17.62 -25.89 -1.03
CA GLU A 76 17.90 -27.24 -0.56
C GLU A 76 19.31 -27.35 0.05
N SER A 77 20.19 -26.39 -0.28
CA SER A 77 21.58 -26.34 0.21
C SER A 77 22.06 -24.92 0.52
N ALA A 78 23.13 -24.79 1.31
CA ALA A 78 23.74 -23.50 1.63
C ALA A 78 24.31 -22.78 0.40
N SER A 79 24.83 -23.52 -0.58
CA SER A 79 25.33 -22.95 -1.85
C SER A 79 24.18 -22.41 -2.70
N GLU A 80 23.06 -23.12 -2.76
CA GLU A 80 21.84 -22.66 -3.42
C GLU A 80 21.23 -21.44 -2.71
N ALA A 81 21.21 -21.43 -1.37
CA ALA A 81 20.76 -20.28 -0.59
C ALA A 81 21.62 -19.03 -0.86
N LYS A 82 22.95 -19.17 -0.95
CA LYS A 82 23.86 -18.07 -1.33
C LYS A 82 23.55 -17.56 -2.74
N LYS A 83 23.39 -18.47 -3.71
CA LYS A 83 23.07 -18.12 -5.09
C LYS A 83 21.73 -17.40 -5.20
N LEU A 84 20.68 -17.91 -4.53
CA LEU A 84 19.37 -17.28 -4.49
C LEU A 84 19.41 -15.92 -3.78
N LEU A 85 20.22 -15.76 -2.73
CA LEU A 85 20.40 -14.48 -2.05
C LEU A 85 21.11 -13.45 -2.95
N GLU A 86 22.13 -13.87 -3.70
CA GLU A 86 22.81 -13.03 -4.69
C GLU A 86 21.89 -12.67 -5.86
N GLU A 87 21.12 -13.63 -6.39
CA GLU A 87 20.11 -13.37 -7.42
C GLU A 87 19.02 -12.42 -6.91
N MET A 88 18.59 -12.55 -5.65
CA MET A 88 17.68 -11.60 -5.02
C MET A 88 18.32 -10.22 -4.93
N LYS A 89 19.58 -10.09 -4.48
CA LYS A 89 20.27 -8.79 -4.42
C LYS A 89 20.45 -8.15 -5.80
N ASN A 90 20.78 -8.95 -6.80
CA ASN A 90 21.01 -8.49 -8.18
C ASN A 90 19.68 -8.14 -8.89
N SER A 91 18.60 -8.88 -8.63
CA SER A 91 17.28 -8.64 -9.23
C SER A 91 16.45 -7.59 -8.49
N GLU A 92 16.71 -7.38 -7.21
CA GLU A 92 15.97 -6.41 -6.40
C GLU A 92 16.25 -4.98 -6.80
N GLY A 93 17.40 -4.68 -7.42
CA GLY A 93 17.81 -3.30 -7.72
C GLY A 93 17.55 -2.39 -6.51
N ASP A 94 17.18 -1.13 -6.77
CA ASP A 94 16.89 -0.13 -5.74
C ASP A 94 15.53 -0.39 -5.04
N PHE A 95 15.32 -1.58 -4.47
CA PHE A 95 14.08 -1.95 -3.77
C PHE A 95 13.81 -1.04 -2.56
N ASN A 96 14.87 -0.64 -1.84
CA ASN A 96 14.73 0.33 -0.75
C ASN A 96 14.20 1.68 -1.26
N ARG A 97 14.66 2.12 -2.43
CA ARG A 97 14.10 3.29 -3.11
C ARG A 97 12.65 3.07 -3.54
N ARG A 98 12.30 1.92 -4.12
CA ARG A 98 10.91 1.60 -4.48
C ARG A 98 9.99 1.49 -3.28
N SER A 99 10.46 0.94 -2.16
CA SER A 99 9.74 0.91 -0.88
C SER A 99 9.38 2.32 -0.43
N LEU A 100 10.30 3.26 -0.62
CA LEU A 100 10.13 4.67 -0.30
C LEU A 100 9.13 5.35 -1.24
N ASP A 101 9.16 5.04 -2.53
CA ASP A 101 8.16 5.49 -3.51
C ASP A 101 6.74 4.99 -3.14
N PHE A 102 6.62 3.73 -2.72
CA PHE A 102 5.35 3.20 -2.22
C PHE A 102 4.89 3.86 -0.93
N GLN A 103 5.82 4.21 -0.02
CA GLN A 103 5.48 4.96 1.18
C GLN A 103 4.93 6.34 0.83
N TYR A 104 5.53 7.04 -0.13
CA TYR A 104 5.00 8.31 -0.64
C TYR A 104 3.62 8.14 -1.27
N PHE A 105 3.48 7.15 -2.15
CA PHE A 105 2.21 6.85 -2.80
C PHE A 105 1.09 6.61 -1.78
N PHE A 106 1.28 5.69 -0.82
CA PHE A 106 0.23 5.39 0.15
C PHE A 106 -0.04 6.55 1.12
N SER A 107 0.96 7.36 1.44
CA SER A 107 0.77 8.57 2.27
C SER A 107 -0.08 9.60 1.53
N LEU A 108 0.26 9.91 0.27
CA LEU A 108 -0.51 10.84 -0.55
C LEU A 108 -1.91 10.31 -0.87
N ALA A 109 -2.04 9.02 -1.20
CA ALA A 109 -3.34 8.38 -1.40
C ALA A 109 -4.22 8.50 -0.15
N THR A 110 -3.65 8.35 1.05
CA THR A 110 -4.36 8.54 2.32
C THR A 110 -4.83 9.99 2.49
N LEU A 111 -3.98 10.97 2.16
CA LEU A 111 -4.34 12.38 2.26
C LEU A 111 -5.45 12.76 1.29
N PHE A 112 -5.27 12.46 0.00
CA PHE A 112 -6.23 12.83 -1.04
C PHE A 112 -7.54 12.07 -0.89
N SER A 113 -7.52 10.81 -0.43
CA SER A 113 -8.75 10.09 -0.14
C SER A 113 -9.52 10.75 1.02
N GLY A 114 -8.82 11.25 2.05
CA GLY A 114 -9.46 11.99 3.14
C GLY A 114 -10.12 13.29 2.65
N ILE A 115 -9.43 14.03 1.77
CA ILE A 115 -9.99 15.23 1.13
C ILE A 115 -11.21 14.87 0.26
N LEU A 116 -11.12 13.79 -0.52
CA LEU A 116 -12.22 13.27 -1.34
C LEU A 116 -13.43 12.95 -0.46
N LEU A 117 -13.25 12.20 0.63
CA LEU A 117 -14.33 11.84 1.55
C LEU A 117 -15.02 13.07 2.15
N LEU A 118 -14.27 14.01 2.71
CA LEU A 118 -14.85 15.21 3.32
C LEU A 118 -15.58 16.08 2.29
N SER A 119 -15.01 16.21 1.10
CA SER A 119 -15.63 16.96 -0.01
C SER A 119 -16.91 16.28 -0.50
N THR A 120 -16.89 14.96 -0.67
CA THR A 120 -18.06 14.16 -1.09
C THR A 120 -19.17 14.21 -0.06
N VAL A 121 -18.88 13.97 1.22
CA VAL A 121 -19.89 14.01 2.28
C VAL A 121 -20.55 15.39 2.36
N LYS A 122 -19.80 16.47 2.08
CA LYS A 122 -20.35 17.81 2.14
C LYS A 122 -21.10 18.24 0.87
N LEU A 123 -20.58 17.92 -0.31
CA LEU A 123 -21.16 18.33 -1.60
C LEU A 123 -22.27 17.39 -2.08
N ALA A 124 -22.11 16.08 -1.83
CA ALA A 124 -22.96 15.02 -2.33
C ALA A 124 -23.58 14.20 -1.19
N ASN A 125 -24.03 14.87 -0.12
CA ASN A 125 -24.57 14.22 1.08
C ASN A 125 -25.74 13.24 0.78
N HIS A 126 -26.55 13.55 -0.23
CA HIS A 126 -27.69 12.75 -0.67
C HIS A 126 -27.29 11.54 -1.52
N ASN A 127 -26.08 11.52 -2.08
CA ASN A 127 -25.59 10.41 -2.90
C ASN A 127 -24.87 9.38 -2.03
N LEU A 128 -25.63 8.38 -1.58
CA LEU A 128 -25.12 7.30 -0.72
C LEU A 128 -23.99 6.52 -1.37
N GLN A 129 -24.08 6.26 -2.68
CA GLN A 129 -23.07 5.52 -3.43
C GLN A 129 -21.71 6.23 -3.39
N LEU A 130 -21.65 7.54 -3.67
CA LEU A 130 -20.39 8.29 -3.63
C LEU A 130 -19.78 8.35 -2.22
N ARG A 131 -20.63 8.44 -1.19
CA ARG A 131 -20.19 8.45 0.22
C ARG A 131 -19.60 7.11 0.65
N LEU A 132 -20.25 6.00 0.32
CA LEU A 132 -19.71 4.67 0.60
C LEU A 132 -18.41 4.46 -0.16
N SER A 133 -18.38 4.85 -1.44
CA SER A 133 -17.22 4.68 -2.30
C SER A 133 -16.02 5.48 -1.80
N SER A 134 -16.19 6.76 -1.44
CA SER A 134 -15.11 7.56 -0.82
C SER A 134 -14.64 6.99 0.52
N SER A 135 -15.55 6.46 1.34
CA SER A 135 -15.19 5.84 2.61
C SER A 135 -14.32 4.59 2.39
N VAL A 136 -14.69 3.74 1.43
CA VAL A 136 -13.92 2.55 1.04
C VAL A 136 -12.52 2.94 0.54
N VAL A 137 -12.41 3.99 -0.28
CA VAL A 137 -11.12 4.50 -0.79
C VAL A 137 -10.21 4.97 0.36
N VAL A 138 -10.75 5.70 1.35
CA VAL A 138 -9.98 6.12 2.53
C VAL A 138 -9.53 4.94 3.37
N ILE A 139 -10.45 4.01 3.68
CA ILE A 139 -10.17 2.85 4.53
C ILE A 139 -9.08 1.98 3.91
N THR A 140 -9.18 1.71 2.60
CA THR A 140 -8.19 0.91 1.88
C THR A 140 -6.83 1.60 1.78
N SER A 141 -6.82 2.92 1.54
CA SER A 141 -5.58 3.72 1.55
C SER A 141 -4.89 3.69 2.93
N LEU A 142 -5.66 3.89 4.01
CA LEU A 142 -5.18 3.80 5.39
C LEU A 142 -4.65 2.40 5.72
N LEU A 143 -5.38 1.35 5.35
CA LEU A 143 -4.99 -0.03 5.61
C LEU A 143 -3.64 -0.36 4.96
N ASN A 144 -3.42 0.12 3.74
CA ASN A 144 -2.13 -0.01 3.07
C ASN A 144 -1.01 0.80 3.74
N SER A 145 -1.27 2.07 4.05
CA SER A 145 -0.29 2.98 4.67
C SER A 145 0.14 2.54 6.09
N LEU A 146 -0.83 2.16 6.92
CA LEU A 146 -0.61 1.83 8.34
C LEU A 146 -0.11 0.39 8.53
N TYR A 147 -0.63 -0.57 7.75
CA TYR A 147 -0.45 -1.97 8.06
C TYR A 147 0.19 -2.78 6.93
N LEU A 148 -0.48 -2.90 5.79
CA LEU A 148 -0.11 -3.92 4.79
C LEU A 148 1.27 -3.66 4.18
N HIS A 149 1.58 -2.42 3.77
CA HIS A 149 2.89 -2.10 3.19
C HIS A 149 4.03 -2.31 4.19
N ASN A 150 3.84 -1.89 5.45
CA ASN A 150 4.83 -2.06 6.50
C ASN A 150 5.09 -3.54 6.80
N LYS A 151 4.02 -4.36 6.80
CA LYS A 151 4.12 -5.80 7.01
C LYS A 151 4.89 -6.48 5.88
N VAL A 152 4.61 -6.12 4.62
CA VAL A 152 5.31 -6.63 3.44
C VAL A 152 6.79 -6.28 3.49
N HIS A 153 7.12 -5.04 3.82
CA HIS A 153 8.51 -4.59 3.99
C HIS A 153 9.25 -5.40 5.07
N ASN A 154 8.66 -5.51 6.26
CA ASN A 154 9.27 -6.23 7.38
C ASN A 154 9.48 -7.72 7.09
N LEU A 155 8.51 -8.36 6.41
CA LEU A 155 8.65 -9.76 6.00
C LEU A 155 9.80 -9.95 5.04
N LYS A 156 10.03 -9.00 4.16
CA LYS A 156 11.14 -9.04 3.22
C LYS A 156 12.50 -8.84 3.91
N SER A 157 12.63 -7.88 4.82
CA SER A 157 13.85 -7.74 5.64
C SER A 157 14.13 -9.00 6.46
N LYS A 158 13.09 -9.61 7.04
CA LYS A 158 13.20 -10.87 7.78
C LYS A 158 13.60 -12.04 6.87
N LYS A 159 13.24 -12.01 5.58
CA LYS A 159 13.66 -13.05 4.62
C LYS A 159 15.19 -13.05 4.48
N GLU A 160 15.81 -11.88 4.31
CA GLU A 160 17.27 -11.79 4.18
C GLU A 160 17.98 -12.34 5.41
N SER A 161 17.52 -12.00 6.62
CA SER A 161 18.10 -12.55 7.85
C SER A 161 17.96 -14.07 7.92
N LEU A 162 16.80 -14.61 7.57
CA LEU A 162 16.57 -16.06 7.58
C LEU A 162 17.42 -16.81 6.56
N TYR A 163 17.70 -16.21 5.39
CA TYR A 163 18.63 -16.81 4.43
C TYR A 163 20.07 -16.82 4.95
N ASN A 164 20.52 -15.75 5.60
CA ASN A 164 21.84 -15.72 6.23
C ASN A 164 21.97 -16.77 7.36
N ASP A 165 20.93 -16.92 8.18
CA ASP A 165 20.87 -17.95 9.22
C ASP A 165 20.89 -19.36 8.64
N PHE A 166 20.22 -19.58 7.50
CA PHE A 166 20.21 -20.86 6.80
C PHE A 166 21.56 -21.16 6.14
N ILE A 167 22.26 -20.15 5.61
CA ILE A 167 23.62 -20.30 5.09
C ILE A 167 24.59 -20.71 6.19
N ALA A 168 24.46 -20.13 7.39
CA ALA A 168 25.28 -20.48 8.54
C ALA A 168 24.93 -21.87 9.11
N ASN A 169 23.65 -22.25 9.10
CA ASN A 169 23.14 -23.49 9.69
C ASN A 169 22.11 -24.20 8.79
N PRO A 170 22.54 -24.86 7.69
CA PRO A 170 21.64 -25.36 6.65
C PRO A 170 20.76 -26.56 7.06
N LYS A 171 21.06 -27.21 8.18
CA LYS A 171 20.28 -28.35 8.71
C LYS A 171 19.35 -27.97 9.87
N ASN A 172 19.25 -26.69 10.21
CA ASN A 172 18.38 -26.26 11.30
C ASN A 172 16.91 -26.28 10.85
N GLU A 173 16.15 -27.27 11.34
CA GLU A 173 14.73 -27.46 11.04
C GLU A 173 13.88 -26.21 11.36
N LYS A 174 14.26 -25.46 12.41
CA LYS A 174 13.59 -24.23 12.79
C LYS A 174 13.74 -23.15 11.72
N THR A 175 14.94 -22.97 11.17
CA THR A 175 15.22 -21.99 10.12
C THR A 175 14.46 -22.31 8.83
N VAL A 176 14.37 -23.60 8.48
CA VAL A 176 13.58 -24.06 7.32
C VAL A 176 12.08 -23.79 7.52
N ALA A 177 11.55 -24.08 8.72
CA ALA A 177 10.16 -23.81 9.06
C ALA A 177 9.85 -22.30 9.02
N ASP A 178 10.74 -21.47 9.56
CA ASP A 178 10.59 -20.01 9.55
C ASP A 178 10.69 -19.42 8.13
N LEU A 179 11.52 -19.96 7.25
CA LEU A 179 11.57 -19.60 5.83
C LEU A 179 10.25 -19.91 5.11
N LYS A 180 9.70 -21.11 5.32
CA LYS A 180 8.40 -21.52 4.76
C LYS A 180 7.28 -20.59 5.25
N LYS A 181 7.26 -20.30 6.55
CA LYS A 181 6.28 -19.40 7.17
C LYS A 181 6.40 -17.97 6.61
N ASN A 182 7.61 -17.43 6.54
CA ASN A 182 7.86 -16.09 6.00
C ASN A 182 7.39 -15.95 4.54
N LYS A 183 7.70 -16.95 3.69
CA LYS A 183 7.23 -16.98 2.30
C LYS A 183 5.69 -16.96 2.22
N LYS A 184 5.02 -17.79 3.02
CA LYS A 184 3.54 -17.84 3.08
C LYS A 184 2.93 -16.51 3.53
N GLU A 185 3.44 -15.96 4.64
CA GLU A 185 2.97 -14.67 5.16
C GLU A 185 3.17 -13.54 4.16
N PHE A 186 4.34 -13.49 3.50
CA PHE A 186 4.62 -12.49 2.48
C PHE A 186 3.56 -12.50 1.37
N HIS A 187 3.22 -13.68 0.83
CA HIS A 187 2.21 -13.80 -0.21
C HIS A 187 0.83 -13.33 0.23
N ILE A 188 0.43 -13.64 1.46
CA ILE A 188 -0.86 -13.21 2.01
C ILE A 188 -0.90 -11.69 2.13
N PHE A 189 0.06 -11.07 2.82
CA PHE A 189 0.02 -9.62 3.07
C PHE A 189 0.24 -8.80 1.81
N HIS A 190 1.10 -9.28 0.91
CA HIS A 190 1.28 -8.65 -0.40
C HIS A 190 0.00 -8.76 -1.25
N GLY A 191 -0.64 -9.93 -1.28
CA GLY A 191 -1.91 -10.11 -1.98
C GLY A 191 -3.02 -9.21 -1.44
N LEU A 192 -3.12 -9.08 -0.11
CA LEU A 192 -4.05 -8.16 0.54
C LEU A 192 -3.76 -6.70 0.20
N SER A 193 -2.48 -6.29 0.12
CA SER A 193 -2.09 -4.93 -0.26
C SER A 193 -2.55 -4.60 -1.68
N VAL A 194 -2.31 -5.52 -2.62
CA VAL A 194 -2.77 -5.41 -4.02
C VAL A 194 -4.30 -5.39 -4.10
N LEU A 195 -4.98 -6.29 -3.40
CA LEU A 195 -6.45 -6.32 -3.39
C LEU A 195 -7.02 -5.01 -2.86
N SER A 196 -6.43 -4.48 -1.79
CA SER A 196 -6.82 -3.19 -1.21
C SER A 196 -6.65 -2.05 -2.21
N LEU A 197 -5.58 -2.07 -3.02
CA LEU A 197 -5.38 -1.11 -4.11
C LEU A 197 -6.47 -1.21 -5.19
N TYR A 198 -6.83 -2.43 -5.62
CA TYR A 198 -7.91 -2.62 -6.59
C TYR A 198 -9.27 -2.18 -6.03
N VAL A 199 -9.57 -2.48 -4.77
CA VAL A 199 -10.80 -2.02 -4.12
C VAL A 199 -10.83 -0.48 -4.07
N SER A 200 -9.71 0.17 -3.78
CA SER A 200 -9.58 1.63 -3.87
C SER A 200 -9.85 2.13 -5.30
N PHE A 201 -9.27 1.49 -6.32
CA PHE A 201 -9.51 1.85 -7.72
C PHE A 201 -10.99 1.76 -8.11
N PHE A 202 -11.65 0.64 -7.79
CA PHE A 202 -13.07 0.46 -8.05
C PHE A 202 -13.95 1.42 -7.23
N GLY A 203 -13.52 1.80 -6.02
CA GLY A 203 -14.19 2.84 -5.24
C GLY A 203 -14.10 4.25 -5.85
N LEU A 204 -13.23 4.47 -6.83
CA LEU A 204 -13.12 5.76 -7.54
C LEU A 204 -13.98 5.81 -8.80
N THR A 205 -14.47 4.67 -9.31
CA THR A 205 -15.22 4.63 -10.58
C THR A 205 -16.59 5.31 -10.54
N PRO A 206 -17.34 5.34 -9.42
CA PRO A 206 -18.64 6.02 -9.40
C PRO A 206 -18.57 7.52 -9.71
N TYR A 207 -17.41 8.15 -9.46
CA TYR A 207 -17.15 9.56 -9.76
C TYR A 207 -16.99 9.86 -11.26
N ILE A 208 -16.82 8.84 -12.10
CA ILE A 208 -16.76 9.00 -13.57
C ILE A 208 -18.16 9.28 -14.16
N PHE A 209 -19.20 8.75 -13.51
CA PHE A 209 -20.56 8.70 -14.04
C PHE A 209 -21.51 9.71 -13.36
N THR A 210 -20.96 10.62 -12.56
CA THR A 210 -21.69 11.64 -11.76
C THR A 210 -21.20 13.04 -12.06
#